data_AF-A0A0C9Y1D6-F1
#
_entry.id   AF-A0A0C9Y1D6-F1
#
_cell.length_a   1.000
_cell.length_b   1.000
_cell.length_c   1.000
_cell.angle_alpha   90.00
_cell.angle_beta   90.00
_cell.angle_gamma   90.00
#
_symmetry.space_group_name_H-M   'P 1'
#
loop_
_entity.id
_entity.type
_entity.pdbx_description
1 polymer ?
#
loop_
_entity_poly.entity_id
_entity_poly.type
_entity_poly.pdbx_seq_one_letter_code
_entity_poly.pdbx_strand_id
1 'polypeptide(L)' 'QFLLGTIQKAPDLYLDELQEMLVQSCGVEVSRATVWWTLQRAGFTMKKVS' A
#
# COMPACT_ATOMS: atom_id res chain seq x y z
N GLN A 1 7.47 9.12 3.96
CA GLN A 1 7.46 7.63 3.85
C GLN A 1 6.26 7.02 4.59
N PHE A 2 5.03 7.51 4.36
CA PHE A 2 3.86 6.99 5.10
C PHE A 2 3.52 5.55 4.69
N LEU A 3 3.33 5.31 3.39
CA LEU A 3 3.02 3.99 2.82
C LEU A 3 4.00 2.89 3.25
N LEU A 4 5.30 3.18 3.14
CA LEU A 4 6.36 2.22 3.47
C LEU A 4 6.39 1.91 4.97
N GLY A 5 6.21 2.92 5.82
CA GLY A 5 6.13 2.74 7.27
C GLY A 5 4.90 1.93 7.70
N THR A 6 3.78 2.11 7.01
CA THR A 6 2.55 1.34 7.26
C THR A 6 2.75 -0.14 6.94
N ILE A 7 3.33 -0.46 5.78
CA ILE A 7 3.54 -1.85 5.36
C ILE A 7 4.60 -2.57 6.21
N GLN A 8 5.63 -1.85 6.67
CA GLN A 8 6.59 -2.43 7.61
C GLN A 8 5.96 -2.81 8.95
N LYS A 9 4.91 -2.11 9.38
CA LYS A 9 4.17 -2.39 10.61
C LYS A 9 3.04 -3.42 10.41
N ALA A 10 2.44 -3.42 9.22
CA ALA A 10 1.30 -4.27 8.87
C ALA A 10 1.46 -4.80 7.43
N PRO A 11 2.21 -5.89 7.24
CA PRO A 11 2.49 -6.44 5.91
C PRO A 11 1.32 -7.24 5.32
N ASP A 12 0.31 -7.59 6.12
CA ASP A 12 -0.86 -8.37 5.69
C ASP A 12 -2.01 -7.51 5.13
N LEU A 13 -1.76 -6.20 4.91
CA LEU A 13 -2.74 -5.30 4.34
C LEU A 13 -2.92 -5.50 2.83
N TYR A 14 -4.17 -5.44 2.39
CA TYR A 14 -4.53 -5.45 0.97
C TYR A 14 -4.33 -4.08 0.31
N LEU A 15 -4.32 -4.06 -1.03
CA LEU A 15 -4.09 -2.83 -1.80
C LEU A 15 -5.20 -1.79 -1.64
N ASP A 16 -6.43 -2.26 -1.45
CA ASP A 16 -7.62 -1.45 -1.17
C ASP A 16 -7.59 -0.84 0.23
N GLU A 17 -7.18 -1.59 1.25
CA GLU A 17 -6.98 -1.03 2.60
C GLU A 17 -5.88 0.04 2.62
N LEU A 18 -4.78 -0.19 1.88
CA LEU A 18 -3.72 0.80 1.70
C LEU A 18 -4.24 2.05 0.98
N GLN A 19 -5.09 1.88 -0.03
CA GLN A 19 -5.72 3.01 -0.72
C GLN A 19 -6.62 3.81 0.22
N GLU A 20 -7.48 3.16 0.99
CA GLU A 20 -8.35 3.83 1.96
C GLU A 20 -7.56 4.60 3.01
N MET A 21 -6.48 4.01 3.54
CA MET A 21 -5.61 4.70 4.48
C MET A 21 -4.92 5.94 3.89
N LEU A 22 -4.54 5.91 2.61
CA LEU A 22 -3.96 7.08 1.95
C LEU A 22 -4.99 8.21 1.78
N VAL A 23 -6.24 7.86 1.49
CA VAL A 23 -7.34 8.83 1.43
C VAL A 23 -7.61 9.39 2.83
N GLN A 24 -7.74 8.55 3.85
CA GLN A 24 -8.07 8.98 5.21
C GLN A 24 -6.93 9.76 5.89
N SER A 25 -5.68 9.32 5.73
CA SER A 25 -4.54 9.88 6.46
C SER A 25 -3.83 11.00 5.69
N CYS A 26 -3.85 10.95 4.36
CA CYS A 26 -3.14 11.91 3.51
C CYS A 26 -4.07 12.73 2.61
N GLY A 27 -5.37 12.40 2.53
CA GLY A 27 -6.30 13.05 1.60
C GLY A 27 -6.00 12.77 0.13
N VAL A 28 -5.20 11.74 -0.17
CA VAL A 28 -4.75 11.44 -1.54
C VAL A 28 -5.49 10.23 -2.07
N GLU A 29 -6.28 10.43 -3.12
CA GLU A 29 -6.88 9.35 -3.88
C GLU A 29 -5.87 8.83 -4.91
N VAL A 30 -5.52 7.54 -4.78
CA VAL A 30 -4.63 6.85 -5.70
C VAL A 30 -5.27 5.56 -6.18
N SER A 31 -4.95 5.14 -7.40
CA SER A 31 -5.41 3.84 -7.88
C SER A 31 -4.65 2.70 -7.20
N ARG A 32 -5.29 1.52 -7.07
CA ARG A 32 -4.62 0.28 -6.64
C ARG A 32 -3.35 -0.01 -7.43
N ALA A 33 -3.35 0.28 -8.73
CA ALA A 33 -2.18 0.12 -9.58
C ALA A 33 -1.04 1.06 -9.15
N THR A 34 -1.34 2.31 -8.84
CA THR A 34 -0.35 3.30 -8.35
C THR A 34 0.26 2.87 -7.02
N VAL A 35 -0.56 2.34 -6.10
CA VAL A 35 -0.08 1.77 -4.83
C VAL A 35 0.88 0.62 -5.15
N TRP A 36 0.44 -0.34 -5.96
CA TRP A 36 1.26 -1.49 -6.33
C TRP A 36 2.60 -1.11 -6.98
N TRP A 37 2.59 -0.22 -7.98
CA TRP A 37 3.81 0.26 -8.63
C TRP A 37 4.79 0.89 -7.63
N THR A 38 4.27 1.65 -6.66
CA THR A 38 5.09 2.26 -5.61
C THR A 38 5.73 1.20 -4.71
N LEU A 39 4.97 0.17 -4.34
CA LEU A 39 5.46 -0.96 -3.55
C LEU A 39 6.52 -1.77 -4.28
N GLN A 40 6.29 -2.07 -5.54
CA GLN A 40 7.23 -2.78 -6.38
C GLN A 40 8.53 -2.00 -6.55
N ARG A 41 8.46 -0.69 -6.79
CA ARG A 41 9.64 0.20 -6.88
C ARG A 41 10.42 0.28 -5.56
N ALA A 42 9.74 0.06 -4.43
CA ALA A 42 10.37 -0.03 -3.12
C ALA A 42 10.85 -1.45 -2.74
N GLY A 43 10.70 -2.43 -3.63
CA GLY A 43 11.19 -3.80 -3.44
C GLY A 43 10.22 -4.76 -2.73
N PHE A 44 8.96 -4.36 -2.53
CA PHE A 44 7.95 -5.23 -1.91
C PHE A 44 7.35 -6.19 -2.94
N THR A 45 6.91 -7.35 -2.45
CA THR A 45 6.21 -8.36 -3.23
C THR A 45 4.86 -8.69 -2.57
N MET A 46 3.85 -9.02 -3.38
CA MET A 46 2.55 -9.46 -2.84
C MET A 46 2.67 -10.88 -2.32
N LYS A 47 2.11 -11.12 -1.14
CA LYS A 47 1.84 -12.46 -0.65
C LYS A 47 0.66 -13.04 -1.44
N LYS A 48 0.84 -14.21 -2.05
CA LYS A 48 -0.25 -14.90 -2.73
C LYS A 48 -1.07 -15.66 -1.70
N VAL A 49 -2.28 -15.19 -1.42
CA VAL A 49 -3.25 -15.92 -0.62
C VAL A 49 -3.85 -16.99 -1.54
N SER A 50 -3.61 -18.27 -1.23
CA SER A 50 -4.10 -19.43 -1.99
C SER A 50 -5.15 -20.16 -1.17
#